data_AF-A0A9R1C7B1-F1
#
_entry.id   AF-A0A9R1C7B1-F1
#
_cell.length_a   1.000
_cell.length_b   1.000
_cell.length_c   1.000
_cell.angle_alpha   90.00
_cell.angle_beta   90.00
_cell.angle_gamma   90.00
#
_symmetry.space_group_name_H-M   'P 1'
#
loop_
_entity.id
_entity.type
_entity.pdbx_description
1 polymer ?
#
loop_
_entity_poly.entity_id
_entity_poly.type
_entity_poly.pdbx_seq_one_letter_code
_entity_poly.pdbx_strand_id
1 'polypeptide(L)'
;MENKDSKSKNGQDYKSSGDRAIERFCSAMIDRMKAMKASDWRQGWTNGKGTMLGMPQNLSGRNYSGSNSFFLQMDTAMNAYRTPVYLTFMQAQKENIRIKKGAQSMPVIYWDLNIKDDRGKRVSEADYRQMSRGEQKKCEVRPFLRAFSVFNVDQTNLEEVNKEKYDAIVDRFRGPQLRDTAGMYENRALDRMFERQEWICRVQTDKIVDGAFYSPARDIVIVPKKEQFNIGKNAEEIFKDGMEYYSSALHEMTHSTGTANRLNRDKGSKFGDAKYAKEELVAELTAAMVGNALGFDKRILNNNAAYMDGWINALREEPKFIVSVMADVNKASKMILEKIDEQKIALGETPILTENQRKVGLDKGVEAAKKEWQQPHDIALSAKFDSASIYKRMDGGYAVRATFEGQDLGVKPISKITGIRYEMMPTGALKDQMLHDTVARKFVGEVREIREQKQQNKENKGLKL
;
A
#
# COMPACT_ATOMS: atom_id res chain seq x y z
N MET A 1 -13.33 24.79 -59.14
CA MET A 1 -11.91 24.39 -59.12
C MET A 1 -11.36 24.76 -57.77
N GLU A 2 -11.22 23.74 -56.92
CA GLU A 2 -10.79 23.84 -55.53
C GLU A 2 -9.36 24.36 -55.43
N ASN A 3 -9.18 25.34 -54.55
CA ASN A 3 -7.87 25.83 -54.17
C ASN A 3 -7.31 24.89 -53.09
N LYS A 4 -6.13 24.33 -53.37
CA LYS A 4 -5.42 23.40 -52.51
C LYS A 4 -4.93 24.12 -51.26
N ASP A 5 -5.64 23.97 -50.15
CA ASP A 5 -5.13 24.36 -48.84
C ASP A 5 -4.21 23.29 -48.25
N SER A 6 -3.08 23.79 -47.76
CA SER A 6 -1.91 23.10 -47.27
C SER A 6 -2.22 22.10 -46.15
N LYS A 7 -1.90 20.83 -46.38
CA LYS A 7 -1.68 19.88 -45.29
C LYS A 7 -0.43 20.31 -44.50
N SER A 8 -0.65 20.87 -43.32
CA SER A 8 0.35 21.03 -42.26
C SER A 8 1.10 19.71 -42.03
N LYS A 9 2.37 19.68 -42.46
CA LYS A 9 3.37 18.72 -42.02
C LYS A 9 4.03 19.30 -40.77
N ASN A 10 3.56 18.93 -39.58
CA ASN A 10 4.32 18.89 -38.31
C ASN A 10 3.38 18.55 -37.14
N GLY A 11 3.00 17.28 -37.04
CA GLY A 11 2.37 16.71 -35.84
C GLY A 11 3.43 16.03 -34.97
N GLN A 12 4.35 16.80 -34.37
CA GLN A 12 5.08 16.28 -33.22
C GLN A 12 4.11 16.31 -32.03
N ASP A 13 3.77 15.15 -31.51
CA ASP A 13 2.88 14.97 -30.36
C ASP A 13 3.50 15.69 -29.14
N TYR A 14 3.01 16.90 -28.83
CA TYR A 14 3.61 17.74 -27.79
C TYR A 14 3.23 17.18 -26.41
N LYS A 15 4.15 16.43 -25.81
CA LYS A 15 3.97 15.87 -24.46
C LYS A 15 3.90 16.98 -23.40
N SER A 16 2.89 16.94 -22.55
CA SER A 16 2.75 17.88 -21.44
C SER A 16 3.88 17.71 -20.41
N SER A 17 4.05 18.68 -19.52
CA SER A 17 5.03 18.53 -18.42
C SER A 17 4.68 17.35 -17.50
N GLY A 18 3.39 17.06 -17.31
CA GLY A 18 2.91 15.88 -16.59
C GLY A 18 3.28 14.58 -17.30
N ASP A 19 3.08 14.49 -18.62
CA ASP A 19 3.41 13.29 -19.39
C ASP A 19 4.90 12.99 -19.34
N ARG A 20 5.75 14.02 -19.49
CA ARG A 20 7.21 13.86 -19.34
C ARG A 20 7.60 13.41 -17.93
N ALA A 21 6.91 13.88 -16.90
CA ALA A 21 7.16 13.43 -15.53
C ALA A 21 6.76 11.96 -15.33
N ILE A 22 5.61 11.54 -15.89
CA ILE A 22 5.19 10.13 -15.88
C ILE A 22 6.22 9.24 -16.57
N GLU A 23 6.74 9.65 -17.72
CA GLU A 23 7.78 8.89 -18.43
C GLU A 23 9.08 8.78 -17.64
N ARG A 24 9.45 9.86 -16.92
CA ARG A 24 10.60 9.84 -16.02
C ARG A 24 10.36 8.89 -14.84
N PHE A 25 9.16 8.87 -14.28
CA PHE A 25 8.76 7.94 -13.22
C PHE A 25 8.78 6.49 -13.70
N CYS A 26 8.24 6.19 -14.87
CA CYS A 26 8.29 4.85 -15.46
C CYS A 26 9.73 4.39 -15.72
N SER A 27 10.55 5.25 -16.32
CA SER A 27 11.97 4.95 -16.56
C SER A 27 12.68 4.64 -15.25
N ALA A 28 12.50 5.48 -14.23
CA ALA A 28 13.14 5.29 -12.92
C ALA A 28 12.68 3.99 -12.22
N MET A 29 11.39 3.64 -12.32
CA MET A 29 10.87 2.36 -11.87
C MET A 29 11.51 1.18 -12.58
N ILE A 30 11.57 1.21 -13.91
CA ILE A 30 12.17 0.15 -14.72
C ILE A 30 13.65 -0.02 -14.39
N ASP A 31 14.39 1.08 -14.25
CA ASP A 31 15.81 1.05 -13.90
C ASP A 31 16.01 0.47 -12.50
N ARG A 32 15.15 0.84 -11.54
CA ARG A 32 15.20 0.27 -10.19
C ARG A 32 14.89 -1.23 -10.20
N MET A 33 13.85 -1.64 -10.91
CA MET A 33 13.47 -3.04 -11.10
C MET A 33 14.62 -3.88 -11.70
N LYS A 34 15.29 -3.36 -12.73
CA LYS A 34 16.48 -4.00 -13.32
C LYS A 34 17.64 -4.09 -12.33
N ALA A 35 17.92 -3.03 -11.56
CA ALA A 35 18.98 -3.02 -10.56
C ALA A 35 18.73 -4.06 -9.45
N MET A 36 17.49 -4.17 -8.96
CA MET A 36 17.11 -5.19 -7.97
C MET A 36 17.30 -6.60 -8.53
N LYS A 37 16.85 -6.85 -9.77
CA LYS A 37 17.04 -8.14 -10.48
C LYS A 37 18.53 -8.48 -10.64
N ALA A 38 19.36 -7.51 -11.05
CA ALA A 38 20.80 -7.70 -11.22
C ALA A 38 21.54 -7.96 -9.90
N SER A 39 20.97 -7.53 -8.77
CA SER A 39 21.56 -7.74 -7.44
C SER A 39 21.17 -9.08 -6.79
N ASP A 40 20.47 -9.95 -7.51
CA ASP A 40 19.86 -11.17 -6.96
C ASP A 40 19.00 -10.85 -5.72
N TRP A 41 18.16 -9.81 -5.86
CA TRP A 41 17.19 -9.34 -4.86
C TRP A 41 17.80 -8.85 -3.54
N ARG A 42 19.12 -8.66 -3.47
CA ARG A 42 19.81 -8.13 -2.28
C ARG A 42 19.54 -6.65 -2.05
N GLN A 43 19.14 -5.91 -3.09
CA GLN A 43 18.70 -4.51 -3.00
C GLN A 43 17.17 -4.42 -2.88
N GLY A 44 16.68 -3.49 -2.04
CA GLY A 44 15.24 -3.20 -1.89
C GLY A 44 14.73 -2.14 -2.86
N TRP A 45 13.63 -1.45 -2.57
CA TRP A 45 13.13 -0.39 -3.46
C TRP A 45 13.86 0.94 -3.27
N THR A 46 14.29 1.25 -2.05
CA THR A 46 14.80 2.58 -1.67
C THR A 46 16.19 2.56 -1.06
N ASN A 47 16.97 1.48 -1.26
CA ASN A 47 18.40 1.30 -0.98
C ASN A 47 18.99 2.07 0.21
N GLY A 48 18.23 2.24 1.29
CA GLY A 48 18.72 2.88 2.48
C GLY A 48 19.62 1.88 3.19
N LYS A 49 20.82 2.28 3.63
CA LYS A 49 21.58 1.54 4.65
C LYS A 49 20.86 1.48 6.01
N GLY A 50 19.53 1.66 6.04
CA GLY A 50 18.71 1.69 7.25
C GLY A 50 19.06 2.84 8.20
N THR A 51 19.55 3.98 7.68
CA THR A 51 20.02 5.09 8.52
C THR A 51 19.25 6.39 8.35
N MET A 52 18.39 6.51 7.34
CA MET A 52 17.58 7.72 7.12
C MET A 52 16.15 7.47 7.56
N LEU A 53 15.70 8.26 8.54
CA LEU A 53 14.34 8.26 9.06
C LEU A 53 13.55 9.45 8.50
N GLY A 54 12.30 9.20 8.12
CA GLY A 54 11.34 10.25 7.80
C GLY A 54 11.06 10.42 6.30
N MET A 55 9.96 11.11 6.03
CA MET A 55 9.45 11.35 4.68
C MET A 55 10.27 12.41 3.95
N PRO A 56 10.36 12.40 2.61
CA PRO A 56 10.95 13.49 1.85
C PRO A 56 10.28 14.82 2.15
N GLN A 57 11.08 15.87 2.23
CA GLN A 57 10.63 17.21 2.60
C GLN A 57 11.07 18.23 1.57
N ASN A 58 10.32 19.33 1.48
CA ASN A 58 10.86 20.53 0.89
C ASN A 58 11.82 21.23 1.88
N LEU A 59 12.54 22.26 1.42
CA LEU A 59 13.49 23.00 2.26
C LEU A 59 12.86 23.64 3.53
N SER A 60 11.55 23.90 3.53
CA SER A 60 10.84 24.44 4.70
C SER A 60 10.38 23.36 5.69
N GLY A 61 10.68 22.08 5.45
CA GLY A 61 10.29 20.95 6.30
C GLY A 61 8.88 20.40 6.05
N ARG A 62 8.19 20.83 4.98
CA ARG A 62 6.89 20.24 4.62
C ARG A 62 7.12 18.92 3.89
N ASN A 63 6.50 17.84 4.38
CA ASN A 63 6.55 16.54 3.73
C ASN A 63 5.89 16.56 2.34
N TYR A 64 6.53 15.88 1.39
CA TYR A 64 5.86 15.41 0.17
C TYR A 64 4.87 14.29 0.52
N SER A 65 3.91 14.05 -0.38
CA SER A 65 2.84 13.08 -0.18
C SER A 65 2.70 12.15 -1.38
N GLY A 66 2.23 10.94 -1.13
CA GLY A 66 1.88 9.99 -2.18
C GLY A 66 3.04 9.71 -3.13
N SER A 67 2.77 9.79 -4.43
CA SER A 67 3.71 9.38 -5.47
C SER A 67 4.99 10.19 -5.46
N ASN A 68 4.90 11.49 -5.20
CA ASN A 68 6.07 12.34 -5.05
C ASN A 68 6.97 11.87 -3.91
N SER A 69 6.40 11.43 -2.78
CA SER A 69 7.18 10.88 -1.67
C SER A 69 7.96 9.64 -2.11
N PHE A 70 7.27 8.67 -2.71
CA PHE A 70 7.92 7.44 -3.16
C PHE A 70 9.06 7.70 -4.16
N PHE A 71 8.80 8.51 -5.19
CA PHE A 71 9.80 8.81 -6.23
C PHE A 71 10.99 9.60 -5.70
N LEU A 72 10.80 10.51 -4.74
CA LEU A 72 11.89 11.24 -4.10
C LEU A 72 12.71 10.36 -3.15
N GLN A 73 12.09 9.42 -2.44
CA GLN A 73 12.82 8.42 -1.65
C GLN A 73 13.68 7.54 -2.56
N MET A 74 13.10 7.06 -3.65
CA MET A 74 13.83 6.25 -4.64
C MET A 74 14.98 7.04 -5.28
N ASP A 75 14.77 8.31 -5.65
CA ASP A 75 15.81 9.18 -6.18
C ASP A 75 16.93 9.45 -5.16
N THR A 76 16.58 9.71 -3.90
CA THR A 76 17.54 9.86 -2.79
C THR A 76 18.42 8.63 -2.65
N ALA A 77 17.81 7.45 -2.73
CA ALA A 77 18.48 6.17 -2.62
C ALA A 77 19.41 5.86 -3.79
N MET A 78 18.90 5.99 -5.02
CA MET A 78 19.62 5.64 -6.24
C MET A 78 20.86 6.51 -6.44
N ASN A 79 20.82 7.76 -5.95
CA ASN A 79 21.92 8.70 -6.05
C ASN A 79 22.75 8.81 -4.76
N ALA A 80 22.44 8.03 -3.72
CA ALA A 80 23.12 8.03 -2.43
C ALA A 80 23.19 9.42 -1.75
N TYR A 81 22.10 10.20 -1.84
CA TYR A 81 21.98 11.48 -1.14
C TYR A 81 21.87 11.28 0.37
N ARG A 82 22.39 12.23 1.15
CA ARG A 82 22.44 12.19 2.63
C ARG A 82 21.11 12.46 3.29
N THR A 83 20.19 13.18 2.62
CA THR A 83 18.83 13.45 3.11
C THR A 83 17.82 13.48 1.96
N PRO A 84 16.54 13.16 2.20
CA PRO A 84 15.50 13.29 1.20
C PRO A 84 14.91 14.71 1.17
N VAL A 85 15.76 15.74 1.28
CA VAL A 85 15.33 17.15 1.22
C VAL A 85 15.53 17.71 -0.18
N TYR A 86 14.46 18.26 -0.73
CA TYR A 86 14.42 18.77 -2.10
C TYR A 86 13.98 20.23 -2.18
N LEU A 87 14.48 20.96 -3.17
CA LEU A 87 14.11 22.34 -3.45
C LEU A 87 14.00 22.60 -4.95
N THR A 88 13.13 23.55 -5.32
CA THR A 88 13.05 24.07 -6.68
C THR A 88 14.20 25.03 -6.97
N PHE A 89 14.49 25.26 -8.25
CA PHE A 89 15.47 26.27 -8.68
C PHE A 89 15.17 27.66 -8.10
N MET A 90 13.90 28.07 -8.10
CA MET A 90 13.48 29.36 -7.55
C MET A 90 13.71 29.46 -6.03
N GLN A 91 13.49 28.37 -5.29
CA GLN A 91 13.80 28.32 -3.86
C GLN A 91 15.31 28.41 -3.61
N ALA A 92 16.12 27.72 -4.41
CA ALA A 92 17.57 27.81 -4.32
C ALA A 92 18.05 29.26 -4.54
N GLN A 93 17.57 29.92 -5.60
CA GLN A 93 17.90 31.32 -5.86
C GLN A 93 17.51 32.27 -4.72
N LYS A 94 16.30 32.11 -4.17
CA LYS A 94 15.81 32.93 -3.05
C LYS A 94 16.70 32.79 -1.80
N GLU A 95 17.27 31.61 -1.60
CA GLU A 95 18.15 31.29 -0.47
C GLU A 95 19.64 31.53 -0.79
N ASN A 96 19.97 32.14 -1.94
CA ASN A 96 21.34 32.32 -2.45
C ASN A 96 22.13 31.00 -2.58
N ILE A 97 21.43 29.88 -2.78
CA ILE A 97 21.98 28.55 -3.03
C ILE A 97 22.11 28.34 -4.54
N ARG A 98 23.23 27.78 -4.98
CA ARG A 98 23.49 27.41 -6.37
C ARG A 98 23.38 25.91 -6.57
N ILE A 99 22.78 25.52 -7.69
CA ILE A 99 22.75 24.13 -8.14
C ILE A 99 24.09 23.80 -8.81
N LYS A 100 24.66 22.64 -8.47
CA LYS A 100 25.92 22.16 -9.06
C LYS A 100 25.76 21.94 -10.56
N LYS A 101 26.79 22.29 -11.34
CA LYS A 101 26.80 22.09 -12.79
C LYS A 101 26.61 20.60 -13.12
N GLY A 102 25.66 20.30 -14.00
CA GLY A 102 25.35 18.93 -14.43
C GLY A 102 24.36 18.18 -13.54
N ALA A 103 23.88 18.77 -12.44
CA ALA A 103 22.83 18.16 -11.63
C ALA A 103 21.54 17.95 -12.43
N GLN A 104 20.93 16.78 -12.29
CA GLN A 104 19.67 16.44 -12.93
C GLN A 104 18.52 16.57 -11.92
N SER A 105 17.46 17.29 -12.28
CA SER A 105 16.27 17.43 -11.42
C SER A 105 15.42 16.16 -11.42
N MET A 106 14.74 15.90 -10.31
CA MET A 106 13.63 14.95 -10.23
C MET A 106 12.29 15.70 -10.37
N PRO A 107 11.32 15.23 -11.18
CA PRO A 107 10.01 15.85 -11.24
C PRO A 107 9.15 15.48 -10.02
N VAL A 108 8.29 16.41 -9.61
CA VAL A 108 7.15 16.17 -8.71
C VAL A 108 5.87 16.61 -9.40
N ILE A 109 4.79 15.83 -9.25
CA ILE A 109 3.51 16.05 -9.95
C ILE A 109 2.40 16.48 -8.99
N TYR A 110 1.50 17.33 -9.48
CA TYR A 110 0.30 17.75 -8.77
C TYR A 110 -0.88 17.79 -9.75
N TRP A 111 -2.07 17.45 -9.25
CA TRP A 111 -3.30 17.72 -9.98
C TRP A 111 -3.59 19.21 -9.96
N ASP A 112 -3.90 19.73 -11.14
CA ASP A 112 -4.30 21.12 -11.33
C ASP A 112 -5.50 21.15 -12.29
N LEU A 113 -6.26 22.24 -12.25
CA LEU A 113 -7.48 22.41 -13.02
C LEU A 113 -7.26 23.46 -14.11
N ASN A 114 -7.51 23.06 -15.35
CA ASN A 114 -7.69 24.00 -16.45
C ASN A 114 -9.18 24.33 -16.52
N ILE A 115 -9.54 25.52 -16.02
CA ILE A 115 -10.91 25.99 -15.92
C ILE A 115 -11.13 27.07 -16.97
N LYS A 116 -12.18 26.92 -17.78
CA LYS A 116 -12.63 27.93 -18.74
C LYS A 116 -14.09 28.27 -18.50
N ASP A 117 -14.45 29.54 -18.60
CA ASP A 117 -15.85 29.97 -18.55
C ASP A 117 -16.61 29.61 -19.84
N ASP A 118 -17.90 29.99 -19.90
CA ASP A 118 -18.78 29.77 -21.05
C ASP A 118 -18.33 30.51 -22.32
N ARG A 119 -17.39 31.45 -22.20
CA ARG A 119 -16.75 32.18 -23.30
C ARG A 119 -15.36 31.64 -23.62
N GLY A 120 -14.94 30.54 -22.98
CA GLY A 120 -13.64 29.92 -23.19
C GLY A 120 -12.45 30.66 -22.54
N LYS A 121 -12.70 31.69 -21.72
CA LYS A 121 -11.65 32.43 -21.02
C LYS A 121 -11.20 31.64 -19.79
N ARG A 122 -9.89 31.62 -19.55
CA ARG A 122 -9.30 30.93 -18.40
C ARG A 122 -9.74 31.59 -17.09
N VAL A 123 -10.20 30.77 -16.15
CA VAL A 123 -10.62 31.16 -14.80
C VAL A 123 -9.64 30.55 -13.80
N SER A 124 -9.30 31.26 -12.73
CA SER A 124 -8.48 30.69 -11.67
C SER A 124 -9.31 29.73 -10.81
N GLU A 125 -8.67 28.76 -10.15
CA GLU A 125 -9.40 27.86 -9.24
C GLU A 125 -10.07 28.62 -8.08
N ALA A 126 -9.44 29.69 -7.59
CA ALA A 126 -9.99 30.52 -6.53
C ALA A 126 -11.30 31.21 -6.98
N ASP A 127 -11.30 31.80 -8.18
CA ASP A 127 -12.49 32.44 -8.75
C ASP A 127 -13.60 31.42 -9.03
N TYR A 128 -13.24 30.27 -9.61
CA TYR A 128 -14.18 29.19 -9.87
C TYR A 128 -14.88 28.69 -8.60
N ARG A 129 -14.13 28.52 -7.49
CA ARG A 129 -14.70 28.09 -6.21
C ARG A 129 -15.64 29.13 -5.59
N GLN A 130 -15.51 30.41 -5.96
CA GLN A 130 -16.38 31.49 -5.50
C GLN A 130 -17.63 31.69 -6.38
N MET A 131 -17.67 31.12 -7.58
CA MET A 131 -18.83 31.17 -8.46
C MET A 131 -20.04 30.43 -7.86
N SER A 132 -21.25 30.87 -8.23
CA SER A 132 -22.46 30.12 -7.89
C SER A 132 -22.47 28.74 -8.56
N ARG A 133 -23.22 27.78 -8.01
CA ARG A 133 -23.37 26.44 -8.62
C ARG A 133 -23.89 26.50 -10.07
N GLY A 134 -24.69 27.52 -10.40
CA GLY A 134 -25.21 27.73 -11.75
C GLY A 134 -24.14 28.17 -12.74
N GLU A 135 -23.20 29.00 -12.30
CA GLU A 135 -22.05 29.46 -13.09
C GLU A 135 -20.98 28.37 -13.22
N GLN A 136 -20.69 27.64 -12.15
CA GLN A 136 -19.72 26.53 -12.18
C GLN A 136 -20.11 25.46 -13.21
N LYS A 137 -21.41 25.15 -13.33
CA LYS A 137 -21.92 24.19 -14.33
C LYS A 137 -21.68 24.63 -15.78
N LYS A 138 -21.49 25.93 -16.02
CA LYS A 138 -21.20 26.47 -17.35
C LYS A 138 -19.71 26.47 -17.66
N CYS A 139 -18.86 26.28 -16.65
CA CYS A 139 -17.42 26.21 -16.85
C CYS A 139 -17.02 24.84 -17.38
N GLU A 140 -16.06 24.84 -18.30
CA GLU A 140 -15.31 23.65 -18.67
C GLU A 140 -14.16 23.45 -17.68
N VAL A 141 -14.18 22.34 -16.93
CA VAL A 141 -13.13 21.99 -15.96
C VAL A 141 -12.41 20.73 -16.44
N ARG A 142 -11.14 20.89 -16.82
CA ARG A 142 -10.28 19.76 -17.25
C ARG A 142 -9.12 19.56 -16.25
N PRO A 143 -9.09 18.45 -15.50
CA PRO A 143 -7.95 18.15 -14.64
C PRO A 143 -6.73 17.76 -15.49
N PHE A 144 -5.56 18.19 -15.07
CA PHE A 144 -4.29 17.80 -15.69
C PHE A 144 -3.19 17.68 -14.65
N LEU A 145 -2.13 16.94 -15.00
CA LEU A 145 -0.95 16.80 -14.16
C LEU A 145 0.05 17.91 -14.48
N ARG A 146 0.33 18.74 -13.49
CA ARG A 146 1.41 19.74 -13.54
C ARG A 146 2.64 19.17 -12.87
N ALA A 147 3.79 19.26 -13.54
CA ALA A 147 5.07 18.87 -12.98
C ALA A 147 5.93 20.08 -12.60
N PHE A 148 6.70 19.96 -11.52
CA PHE A 148 7.77 20.88 -11.13
C PHE A 148 9.09 20.11 -11.01
N SER A 149 10.19 20.73 -11.40
CA SER A 149 11.53 20.19 -11.20
C SER A 149 12.06 20.57 -9.82
N VAL A 150 12.49 19.55 -9.07
CA VAL A 150 13.16 19.71 -7.79
C VAL A 150 14.54 19.07 -7.83
N PHE A 151 15.44 19.58 -7.00
CA PHE A 151 16.81 19.11 -6.84
C PHE A 151 17.00 18.72 -5.38
N ASN A 152 17.79 17.69 -5.12
CA ASN A 152 18.15 17.35 -3.75
C ASN A 152 19.15 18.38 -3.20
N VAL A 153 19.14 18.64 -1.88
CA VAL A 153 20.10 19.56 -1.24
C VAL A 153 21.56 19.19 -1.52
N ASP A 154 21.89 17.90 -1.67
CA ASP A 154 23.24 17.43 -2.00
C ASP A 154 23.69 17.80 -3.42
N GLN A 155 22.74 18.09 -4.31
CA GLN A 155 22.99 18.61 -5.65
C GLN A 155 23.29 20.13 -5.66
N THR A 156 23.35 20.75 -4.49
CA THR A 156 23.60 22.19 -4.34
C THR A 156 24.85 22.48 -3.54
N ASN A 157 25.25 23.75 -3.49
CA ASN A 157 26.33 24.22 -2.64
C ASN A 157 25.87 24.62 -1.22
N LEU A 158 24.68 24.17 -0.75
CA LEU A 158 24.15 24.53 0.57
C LEU A 158 25.15 24.22 1.71
N GLU A 159 25.85 23.09 1.64
CA GLU A 159 26.89 22.71 2.62
C GLU A 159 28.02 23.74 2.70
N GLU A 160 28.36 24.42 1.60
CA GLU A 160 29.43 25.43 1.53
C GLU A 160 28.96 26.80 1.99
N VAL A 161 27.75 27.22 1.60
CA VAL A 161 27.25 28.58 1.86
C VAL A 161 26.52 28.71 3.19
N ASN A 162 26.01 27.61 3.75
CA ASN A 162 25.35 27.58 5.05
C ASN A 162 25.45 26.18 5.68
N LYS A 163 26.64 25.87 6.19
CA LYS A 163 26.96 24.58 6.82
C LYS A 163 26.04 24.24 7.99
N GLU A 164 25.72 25.20 8.85
CA GLU A 164 24.84 24.99 10.01
C GLU A 164 23.45 24.50 9.57
N LYS A 165 22.85 25.14 8.56
CA LYS A 165 21.55 24.72 8.00
C LYS A 165 21.64 23.33 7.37
N TYR A 166 22.73 23.01 6.69
CA TYR A 166 22.95 21.70 6.08
C TYR A 166 23.09 20.60 7.15
N ASP A 167 23.92 20.83 8.17
CA ASP A 167 24.14 19.88 9.26
C ASP A 167 22.85 19.65 10.05
N ALA A 168 22.07 20.70 10.33
CA ALA A 168 20.76 20.60 10.97
C ALA A 168 19.73 19.80 10.13
N ILE A 169 19.82 19.89 8.80
CA ILE A 169 19.04 19.04 7.90
C ILE A 169 19.50 17.59 8.05
N VAL A 170 20.80 17.30 7.94
CA VAL A 170 21.34 15.93 8.06
C VAL A 170 20.98 15.29 9.40
N ASP A 171 21.15 16.01 10.50
CA ASP A 171 20.88 15.50 11.84
C ASP A 171 19.40 15.18 12.08
N ARG A 172 18.47 15.89 11.43
CA ARG A 172 17.02 15.57 11.50
C ARG A 172 16.69 14.18 10.97
N PHE A 173 17.42 13.72 9.96
CA PHE A 173 17.17 12.42 9.32
C PHE A 173 18.03 11.30 9.91
N ARG A 174 18.95 11.61 10.84
CA ARG A 174 19.63 10.63 11.66
C ARG A 174 18.69 10.21 12.79
N GLY A 175 18.50 8.91 12.97
CA GLY A 175 17.87 8.44 14.19
C GLY A 175 18.25 7.02 14.54
N PRO A 176 17.78 6.54 15.69
CA PRO A 176 18.28 5.32 16.31
C PRO A 176 17.87 4.10 15.47
N GLN A 177 18.80 3.16 15.32
CA GLN A 177 18.48 1.81 14.87
C GLN A 177 17.89 1.03 16.05
N LEU A 178 16.57 1.12 16.22
CA LEU A 178 15.85 0.40 17.28
C LEU A 178 15.91 -1.11 17.03
N ARG A 179 16.36 -1.85 18.05
CA ARG A 179 16.57 -3.29 18.00
C ARG A 179 15.86 -3.95 19.17
N ASP A 180 15.18 -5.05 18.91
CA ASP A 180 14.61 -5.88 19.96
C ASP A 180 15.69 -6.73 20.66
N THR A 181 15.25 -7.56 21.60
CA THR A 181 16.14 -8.43 22.40
C THR A 181 16.90 -9.46 21.56
N ALA A 182 16.41 -9.81 20.37
CA ALA A 182 17.08 -10.70 19.44
C ALA A 182 18.03 -9.94 18.48
N GLY A 183 18.10 -8.61 18.57
CA GLY A 183 18.90 -7.75 17.70
C GLY A 183 18.23 -7.40 16.37
N MET A 184 16.99 -7.84 16.16
CA MET A 184 16.20 -7.56 14.95
C MET A 184 15.63 -6.14 15.01
N TYR A 185 15.35 -5.52 13.86
CA TYR A 185 14.68 -4.21 13.83
C TYR A 185 13.37 -4.25 14.62
N GLU A 186 13.11 -3.18 15.38
CA GLU A 186 11.94 -3.02 16.24
C GLU A 186 11.08 -1.84 15.78
N ASN A 187 9.75 -2.01 15.81
CA ASN A 187 8.81 -0.91 15.58
C ASN A 187 7.65 -0.96 16.58
N ARG A 188 7.84 -0.27 17.71
CA ARG A 188 6.89 -0.22 18.83
C ARG A 188 5.47 0.17 18.41
N ALA A 189 5.33 1.04 17.42
CA ALA A 189 4.03 1.47 16.90
C ALA A 189 3.30 0.33 16.18
N LEU A 190 3.98 -0.42 15.32
CA LEU A 190 3.41 -1.61 14.67
C LEU A 190 3.19 -2.75 15.66
N ASP A 191 4.12 -2.99 16.58
CA ASP A 191 3.97 -4.02 17.61
C ASP A 191 2.73 -3.76 18.46
N ARG A 192 2.57 -2.53 18.96
CA ARG A 192 1.36 -2.10 19.69
C ARG A 192 0.11 -2.29 18.84
N MET A 193 0.14 -1.93 17.55
CA MET A 193 -1.01 -2.10 16.66
C MET A 193 -1.44 -3.56 16.54
N PHE A 194 -0.46 -4.46 16.40
CA PHE A 194 -0.71 -5.89 16.26
C PHE A 194 -1.19 -6.48 17.59
N GLU A 195 -0.56 -6.16 18.71
CA GLU A 195 -0.96 -6.63 20.05
C GLU A 195 -2.37 -6.18 20.42
N ARG A 196 -2.69 -4.90 20.17
CA ARG A 196 -4.00 -4.32 20.49
C ARG A 196 -5.05 -4.61 19.42
N GLN A 197 -4.66 -5.20 18.29
CA GLN A 197 -5.53 -5.46 17.14
C GLN A 197 -6.22 -4.18 16.64
N GLU A 198 -5.47 -3.07 16.62
CA GLU A 198 -5.98 -1.74 16.24
C GLU A 198 -5.82 -1.43 14.75
N TRP A 199 -5.42 -2.43 13.96
CA TRP A 199 -5.53 -2.37 12.50
C TRP A 199 -6.98 -2.57 12.05
N ILE A 200 -7.29 -2.21 10.79
CA ILE A 200 -8.64 -2.28 10.21
C ILE A 200 -9.22 -3.71 10.10
N CYS A 201 -8.38 -4.72 10.30
CA CYS A 201 -8.73 -6.13 10.38
C CYS A 201 -7.76 -6.83 11.34
N ARG A 202 -8.07 -8.07 11.75
CA ARG A 202 -7.20 -8.85 12.64
C ARG A 202 -5.83 -9.07 11.99
N VAL A 203 -4.76 -8.88 12.77
CA VAL A 203 -3.38 -9.20 12.38
C VAL A 203 -2.88 -10.29 13.32
N GLN A 204 -2.73 -11.50 12.81
CA GLN A 204 -2.29 -12.65 13.57
C GLN A 204 -0.80 -12.89 13.37
N THR A 205 -0.02 -12.85 14.45
CA THR A 205 1.45 -12.93 14.44
C THR A 205 1.99 -14.08 15.32
N ASP A 206 1.11 -14.89 15.91
CA ASP A 206 1.43 -15.87 16.95
C ASP A 206 1.54 -17.32 16.45
N LYS A 207 1.39 -17.56 15.15
CA LYS A 207 1.40 -18.91 14.54
C LYS A 207 2.65 -19.17 13.71
N ILE A 208 3.14 -20.40 13.79
CA ILE A 208 4.18 -20.90 12.89
C ILE A 208 3.52 -21.22 11.55
N VAL A 209 3.84 -20.44 10.53
CA VAL A 209 3.33 -20.58 9.16
C VAL A 209 4.45 -20.28 8.15
N ASP A 210 4.33 -20.81 6.93
CA ASP A 210 5.39 -20.73 5.91
C ASP A 210 5.60 -19.31 5.34
N GLY A 211 4.62 -18.42 5.48
CA GLY A 211 4.68 -17.07 4.92
C GLY A 211 3.52 -16.21 5.35
N ALA A 212 3.68 -14.90 5.16
CA ALA A 212 2.62 -13.94 5.39
C ALA A 212 1.56 -14.04 4.28
N PHE A 213 0.29 -13.85 4.63
CA PHE A 213 -0.78 -13.73 3.65
C PHE A 213 -2.01 -13.03 4.27
N TYR A 214 -2.69 -12.23 3.46
CA TYR A 214 -4.04 -11.77 3.71
C TYR A 214 -5.05 -12.81 3.23
N SER A 215 -6.08 -13.07 4.03
CA SER A 215 -7.18 -13.96 3.69
C SER A 215 -8.45 -13.15 3.44
N PRO A 216 -8.82 -12.85 2.17
CA PRO A 216 -10.01 -12.05 1.87
C PRO A 216 -11.30 -12.65 2.43
N ALA A 217 -11.42 -13.98 2.42
CA ALA A 217 -12.60 -14.69 2.90
C ALA A 217 -12.82 -14.59 4.43
N ARG A 218 -11.75 -14.34 5.20
CA ARG A 218 -11.79 -14.24 6.67
C ARG A 218 -11.46 -12.85 7.18
N ASP A 219 -11.17 -11.94 6.26
CA ASP A 219 -10.66 -10.60 6.52
C ASP A 219 -9.60 -10.56 7.64
N ILE A 220 -8.55 -11.37 7.49
CA ILE A 220 -7.46 -11.49 8.46
C ILE A 220 -6.11 -11.45 7.75
N VAL A 221 -5.18 -10.71 8.31
CA VAL A 221 -3.76 -10.76 7.96
C VAL A 221 -3.10 -11.80 8.86
N ILE A 222 -2.38 -12.74 8.26
CA ILE A 222 -1.55 -13.71 8.97
C ILE A 222 -0.11 -13.41 8.62
N VAL A 223 0.73 -13.30 9.65
CA VAL A 223 2.18 -13.12 9.54
C VAL A 223 2.83 -14.26 10.35
N PRO A 224 3.90 -14.90 9.82
CA PRO A 224 4.70 -15.83 10.60
C PRO A 224 5.18 -15.18 11.90
N LYS A 225 5.48 -16.00 12.90
CA LYS A 225 6.15 -15.52 14.12
C LYS A 225 7.41 -14.73 13.75
N LYS A 226 7.68 -13.63 14.46
CA LYS A 226 8.84 -12.76 14.19
C LYS A 226 10.15 -13.55 14.22
N GLU A 227 10.25 -14.54 15.11
CA GLU A 227 11.40 -15.43 15.24
C GLU A 227 11.67 -16.27 13.97
N GLN A 228 10.66 -16.57 13.15
CA GLN A 228 10.85 -17.31 11.90
C GLN A 228 11.63 -16.51 10.84
N PHE A 229 11.64 -15.19 10.96
CA PHE A 229 12.42 -14.33 10.07
C PHE A 229 13.89 -14.26 10.50
N ASN A 230 14.22 -14.58 11.75
CA ASN A 230 15.58 -14.46 12.29
C ASN A 230 16.51 -15.58 11.78
N ILE A 231 17.08 -15.37 10.59
CA ILE A 231 17.94 -16.33 9.89
C ILE A 231 19.33 -15.77 9.57
N GLY A 232 19.54 -14.48 9.84
CA GLY A 232 20.76 -13.74 9.61
C GLY A 232 21.94 -14.26 10.43
N LYS A 233 23.14 -14.16 9.86
CA LYS A 233 24.37 -14.71 10.46
C LYS A 233 25.21 -13.66 11.19
N ASN A 234 24.84 -12.39 11.09
CA ASN A 234 25.53 -11.28 11.72
C ASN A 234 24.53 -10.20 12.14
N ALA A 235 24.96 -9.24 12.97
CA ALA A 235 24.10 -8.22 13.54
C ALA A 235 23.37 -7.35 12.51
N GLU A 236 23.95 -7.15 11.32
CA GLU A 236 23.34 -6.37 10.25
C GLU A 236 22.27 -7.18 9.51
N GLU A 237 22.50 -8.47 9.26
CA GLU A 237 21.50 -9.38 8.69
C GLU A 237 20.32 -9.58 9.63
N ILE A 238 20.58 -9.85 10.91
CA ILE A 238 19.54 -10.02 11.94
C ILE A 238 18.68 -8.75 12.04
N PHE A 239 19.29 -7.56 11.95
CA PHE A 239 18.54 -6.30 11.92
C PHE A 239 17.52 -6.27 10.77
N LYS A 240 18.00 -6.63 9.57
CA LYS A 240 17.22 -6.65 8.33
C LYS A 240 16.13 -7.72 8.33
N ASP A 241 16.32 -8.82 9.05
CA ASP A 241 15.27 -9.83 9.23
C ASP A 241 14.06 -9.25 9.98
N GLY A 242 14.29 -8.37 10.96
CA GLY A 242 13.21 -7.61 11.60
C GLY A 242 12.49 -6.67 10.64
N MET A 243 13.23 -6.02 9.73
CA MET A 243 12.63 -5.20 8.67
C MET A 243 11.75 -6.06 7.76
N GLU A 244 12.19 -7.27 7.43
CA GLU A 244 11.44 -8.20 6.57
C GLU A 244 10.11 -8.62 7.21
N TYR A 245 10.09 -8.90 8.52
CA TYR A 245 8.87 -9.18 9.27
C TYR A 245 7.83 -8.06 9.12
N TYR A 246 8.21 -6.80 9.41
CA TYR A 246 7.27 -5.68 9.27
C TYR A 246 6.93 -5.39 7.79
N SER A 247 7.88 -5.54 6.87
CA SER A 247 7.64 -5.33 5.45
C SER A 247 6.62 -6.34 4.89
N SER A 248 6.68 -7.59 5.37
CA SER A 248 5.72 -8.65 5.05
C SER A 248 4.35 -8.34 5.64
N ALA A 249 4.29 -7.91 6.90
CA ALA A 249 3.03 -7.47 7.51
C ALA A 249 2.38 -6.30 6.74
N LEU A 250 3.15 -5.26 6.40
CA LEU A 250 2.68 -4.10 5.64
C LEU A 250 2.16 -4.46 4.24
N HIS A 251 2.77 -5.45 3.58
CA HIS A 251 2.32 -5.98 2.29
C HIS A 251 0.91 -6.56 2.43
N GLU A 252 0.71 -7.46 3.40
CA GLU A 252 -0.58 -8.10 3.63
C GLU A 252 -1.65 -7.14 4.17
N MET A 253 -1.25 -6.19 5.03
CA MET A 253 -2.10 -5.08 5.44
C MET A 253 -2.56 -4.26 4.23
N THR A 254 -1.69 -4.05 3.23
CA THR A 254 -2.08 -3.37 1.99
C THR A 254 -3.15 -4.15 1.25
N HIS A 255 -3.02 -5.46 1.10
CA HIS A 255 -4.07 -6.28 0.50
C HIS A 255 -5.39 -6.15 1.27
N SER A 256 -5.37 -6.11 2.61
CA SER A 256 -6.57 -5.92 3.41
C SER A 256 -7.31 -4.62 3.07
N THR A 257 -6.60 -3.53 2.74
CA THR A 257 -7.25 -2.25 2.37
C THR A 257 -8.05 -2.32 1.06
N GLY A 258 -7.79 -3.31 0.21
CA GLY A 258 -8.39 -3.39 -1.13
C GLY A 258 -9.78 -4.03 -1.21
N THR A 259 -10.39 -4.43 -0.10
CA THR A 259 -11.73 -5.06 -0.10
C THR A 259 -12.84 -4.09 -0.50
N ALA A 260 -14.00 -4.64 -0.90
CA ALA A 260 -15.14 -3.87 -1.37
C ALA A 260 -15.65 -2.83 -0.36
N ASN A 261 -15.61 -3.15 0.93
CA ASN A 261 -16.03 -2.22 2.01
C ASN A 261 -14.95 -1.17 2.37
N ARG A 262 -13.82 -1.15 1.66
CA ARG A 262 -12.69 -0.25 1.92
C ARG A 262 -12.34 0.52 0.65
N LEU A 263 -11.16 0.29 0.07
CA LEU A 263 -10.72 0.99 -1.15
C LEU A 263 -11.29 0.38 -2.43
N ASN A 264 -12.00 -0.74 -2.33
CA ASN A 264 -12.68 -1.43 -3.43
C ASN A 264 -11.82 -1.51 -4.71
N ARG A 265 -10.58 -1.97 -4.55
CA ARG A 265 -9.66 -2.11 -5.68
C ARG A 265 -10.08 -3.31 -6.51
N ASP A 266 -10.02 -3.17 -7.83
CA ASP A 266 -10.31 -4.26 -8.76
C ASP A 266 -9.17 -5.28 -8.70
N LYS A 267 -9.44 -6.43 -8.08
CA LYS A 267 -8.46 -7.50 -7.88
C LYS A 267 -8.68 -8.60 -8.89
N GLY A 268 -7.62 -8.98 -9.58
CA GLY A 268 -7.63 -10.16 -10.44
C GLY A 268 -7.98 -11.42 -9.65
N SER A 269 -8.57 -12.41 -10.32
CA SER A 269 -9.08 -13.63 -9.64
C SER A 269 -8.07 -14.77 -9.58
N LYS A 270 -6.94 -14.67 -10.29
CA LYS A 270 -5.96 -15.75 -10.45
C LYS A 270 -4.51 -15.23 -10.50
N PHE A 271 -3.59 -16.01 -9.96
CA PHE A 271 -2.14 -15.84 -10.14
C PHE A 271 -1.79 -15.76 -11.64
N GLY A 272 -1.05 -14.73 -12.05
CA GLY A 272 -0.73 -14.44 -13.45
C GLY A 272 -1.73 -13.55 -14.22
N ASP A 273 -2.86 -13.16 -13.61
CA ASP A 273 -3.77 -12.15 -14.18
C ASP A 273 -3.14 -10.74 -14.10
N ALA A 274 -3.28 -9.92 -15.14
CA ALA A 274 -2.78 -8.55 -15.17
C ALA A 274 -3.33 -7.71 -14.00
N LYS A 275 -4.60 -7.91 -13.62
CA LYS A 275 -5.19 -7.23 -12.46
C LYS A 275 -4.59 -7.71 -11.13
N TYR A 276 -4.25 -9.00 -11.05
CA TYR A 276 -3.56 -9.57 -9.88
C TYR A 276 -2.15 -9.02 -9.77
N ALA A 277 -1.40 -9.02 -10.88
CA ALA A 277 -0.05 -8.45 -10.94
C ALA A 277 -0.04 -6.95 -10.56
N LYS A 278 -1.08 -6.18 -10.96
CA LYS A 278 -1.23 -4.79 -10.51
C LYS A 278 -1.42 -4.72 -8.98
N GLU A 279 -2.29 -5.53 -8.39
CA GLU A 279 -2.54 -5.52 -6.94
C GLU A 279 -1.29 -5.90 -6.13
N GLU A 280 -0.48 -6.84 -6.60
CA GLU A 280 0.82 -7.15 -5.98
C GLU A 280 1.79 -5.98 -6.08
N LEU A 281 1.84 -5.27 -7.21
CA LEU A 281 2.66 -4.06 -7.34
C LEU A 281 2.18 -2.96 -6.38
N VAL A 282 0.87 -2.81 -6.20
CA VAL A 282 0.30 -1.86 -5.22
C VAL A 282 0.73 -2.25 -3.80
N ALA A 283 0.66 -3.53 -3.44
CA ALA A 283 1.07 -4.01 -2.12
C ALA A 283 2.57 -3.83 -1.87
N GLU A 284 3.41 -4.17 -2.84
CA GLU A 284 4.87 -4.00 -2.78
C GLU A 284 5.27 -2.53 -2.58
N LEU A 285 4.77 -1.63 -3.44
CA LEU A 285 5.12 -0.21 -3.39
C LEU A 285 4.55 0.48 -2.16
N THR A 286 3.39 0.06 -1.68
CA THR A 286 2.83 0.58 -0.43
C THR A 286 3.68 0.17 0.77
N ALA A 287 4.04 -1.11 0.86
CA ALA A 287 4.90 -1.60 1.93
C ALA A 287 6.29 -0.95 1.90
N ALA A 288 6.86 -0.74 0.70
CA ALA A 288 8.12 -0.01 0.53
C ALA A 288 8.01 1.46 0.97
N MET A 289 6.96 2.17 0.53
CA MET A 289 6.73 3.58 0.88
C MET A 289 6.52 3.77 2.40
N VAL A 290 5.73 2.89 3.03
CA VAL A 290 5.49 2.93 4.47
C VAL A 290 6.74 2.52 5.25
N GLY A 291 7.42 1.45 4.83
CA GLY A 291 8.67 1.01 5.46
C GLY A 291 9.72 2.11 5.46
N ASN A 292 9.90 2.80 4.33
CA ASN A 292 10.83 3.92 4.24
C ASN A 292 10.46 5.07 5.19
N ALA A 293 9.17 5.38 5.31
CA ALA A 293 8.67 6.37 6.27
C ALA A 293 8.99 6.00 7.73
N LEU A 294 9.10 4.71 8.04
CA LEU A 294 9.49 4.14 9.33
C LEU A 294 11.01 3.95 9.49
N GLY A 295 11.79 4.29 8.46
CA GLY A 295 13.26 4.21 8.48
C GLY A 295 13.86 2.85 8.08
N PHE A 296 13.09 1.99 7.42
CA PHE A 296 13.62 0.73 6.89
C PHE A 296 13.33 0.54 5.40
N ASP A 297 14.19 -0.20 4.71
CA ASP A 297 13.98 -0.53 3.30
C ASP A 297 13.28 -1.89 3.19
N LYS A 298 12.28 -1.98 2.30
CA LYS A 298 11.66 -3.26 1.95
C LYS A 298 12.49 -3.93 0.88
N ARG A 299 12.94 -5.17 1.14
CA ARG A 299 13.47 -6.06 0.10
C ARG A 299 12.32 -6.70 -0.66
N ILE A 300 12.56 -7.01 -1.92
CA ILE A 300 11.57 -7.74 -2.72
C ILE A 300 11.57 -9.19 -2.24
N LEU A 301 10.38 -9.70 -1.91
CA LEU A 301 10.19 -11.11 -1.59
C LEU A 301 10.42 -11.97 -2.84
N ASN A 302 11.03 -13.15 -2.66
CA ASN A 302 11.36 -14.07 -3.75
C ASN A 302 10.14 -14.48 -4.62
N ASN A 303 8.93 -14.48 -4.04
CA ASN A 303 7.69 -14.77 -4.77
C ASN A 303 7.26 -13.61 -5.71
N ASN A 304 7.66 -12.37 -5.42
CA ASN A 304 7.31 -11.19 -6.22
C ASN A 304 8.33 -10.88 -7.32
N ALA A 305 9.51 -11.48 -7.26
CA ALA A 305 10.44 -11.55 -8.39
C ALA A 305 9.80 -12.11 -9.68
N ALA A 306 8.83 -13.03 -9.54
CA ALA A 306 8.14 -13.66 -10.66
C ALA A 306 7.31 -12.66 -11.50
N TYR A 307 6.88 -11.54 -10.91
CA TYR A 307 6.09 -10.51 -11.59
C TYR A 307 6.94 -9.39 -12.19
N MET A 308 8.23 -9.36 -11.89
CA MET A 308 9.13 -8.27 -12.24
C MET A 308 9.17 -8.00 -13.74
N ASP A 309 9.33 -9.05 -14.55
CA ASP A 309 9.36 -8.92 -16.00
C ASP A 309 8.00 -8.48 -16.57
N GLY A 310 6.90 -8.91 -15.95
CA GLY A 310 5.55 -8.46 -16.29
C GLY A 310 5.33 -6.97 -16.00
N TRP A 311 5.79 -6.48 -14.85
CA TRP A 311 5.70 -5.06 -14.50
C TRP A 311 6.58 -4.18 -15.38
N ILE A 312 7.81 -4.61 -15.66
CA ILE A 312 8.70 -3.91 -16.59
C ILE A 312 8.04 -3.77 -17.96
N ASN A 313 7.44 -4.84 -18.48
CA ASN A 313 6.77 -4.81 -19.78
C ASN A 313 5.53 -3.90 -19.76
N ALA A 314 4.68 -4.01 -18.74
CA ALA A 314 3.50 -3.15 -18.59
C ALA A 314 3.88 -1.66 -18.53
N LEU A 315 4.93 -1.30 -17.79
CA LEU A 315 5.42 0.08 -17.70
C LEU A 315 6.02 0.60 -19.01
N ARG A 316 6.60 -0.29 -19.84
CA ARG A 316 7.13 0.07 -21.16
C ARG A 316 6.02 0.28 -22.18
N GLU A 317 5.01 -0.58 -22.17
CA GLU A 317 3.89 -0.53 -23.13
C GLU A 317 2.93 0.62 -22.82
N GLU A 318 2.59 0.82 -21.54
CA GLU A 318 1.65 1.85 -21.12
C GLU A 318 2.18 2.65 -19.91
N PRO A 319 2.93 3.74 -20.12
CA PRO A 319 3.44 4.55 -19.02
C PRO A 319 2.36 5.09 -18.07
N LYS A 320 1.13 5.31 -18.56
CA LYS A 320 -0.01 5.74 -17.73
C LYS A 320 -0.43 4.70 -16.69
N PHE A 321 -0.01 3.43 -16.84
CA PHE A 321 -0.20 2.39 -15.84
C PHE A 321 0.34 2.80 -14.46
N ILE A 322 1.49 3.50 -14.42
CA ILE A 322 2.07 3.96 -13.15
C ILE A 322 1.15 4.94 -12.41
N VAL A 323 0.39 5.77 -13.13
CA VAL A 323 -0.52 6.74 -12.51
C VAL A 323 -1.65 6.00 -11.78
N SER A 324 -2.16 4.94 -12.38
CA SER A 324 -3.20 4.09 -11.79
C SER A 324 -2.67 3.36 -10.54
N VAL A 325 -1.50 2.72 -10.65
CA VAL A 325 -0.84 2.03 -9.53
C VAL A 325 -0.58 3.00 -8.38
N MET A 326 0.00 4.16 -8.68
CA MET A 326 0.36 5.12 -7.64
C MET A 326 -0.86 5.78 -7.00
N ALA A 327 -1.99 5.92 -7.70
CA ALA A 327 -3.23 6.37 -7.08
C ALA A 327 -3.71 5.39 -5.99
N ASP A 328 -3.58 4.09 -6.23
CA ASP A 328 -3.93 3.04 -5.26
C ASP A 328 -2.92 2.98 -4.09
N VAL A 329 -1.62 3.07 -4.39
CA VAL A 329 -0.53 3.16 -3.39
C VAL A 329 -0.74 4.36 -2.47
N ASN A 330 -1.11 5.53 -3.01
CA ASN A 330 -1.32 6.74 -2.22
C ASN A 330 -2.46 6.57 -1.21
N LYS A 331 -3.56 5.92 -1.61
CA LYS A 331 -4.71 5.67 -0.72
C LYS A 331 -4.36 4.64 0.36
N ALA A 332 -3.74 3.53 -0.02
CA ALA A 332 -3.40 2.46 0.92
C ALA A 332 -2.33 2.89 1.94
N SER A 333 -1.25 3.53 1.47
CA SER A 333 -0.19 4.06 2.34
C SER A 333 -0.73 5.09 3.32
N LYS A 334 -1.64 5.98 2.89
CA LYS A 334 -2.27 6.96 3.77
C LYS A 334 -3.03 6.29 4.92
N MET A 335 -3.86 5.29 4.64
CA MET A 335 -4.60 4.56 5.68
C MET A 335 -3.66 3.90 6.69
N ILE A 336 -2.57 3.29 6.20
CA ILE A 336 -1.58 2.63 7.06
C ILE A 336 -0.83 3.65 7.92
N LEU A 337 -0.34 4.74 7.31
CA LEU A 337 0.40 5.80 8.02
C LEU A 337 -0.46 6.52 9.06
N GLU A 338 -1.74 6.77 8.78
CA GLU A 338 -2.68 7.34 9.76
C GLU A 338 -2.82 6.43 10.97
N LYS A 339 -3.00 5.12 10.75
CA LYS A 339 -3.09 4.15 11.85
C LYS A 339 -1.78 4.05 12.62
N ILE A 340 -0.64 4.08 11.97
CA ILE A 340 0.67 4.11 12.65
C ILE A 340 0.79 5.39 13.48
N ASP A 341 0.40 6.55 12.96
CA ASP A 341 0.46 7.82 13.70
C ASP A 341 -0.41 7.80 14.96
N GLU A 342 -1.60 7.17 14.93
CA GLU A 342 -2.42 6.94 16.13
C GLU A 342 -1.62 6.18 17.20
N GLN A 343 -0.87 5.15 16.81
CA GLN A 343 -0.03 4.36 17.73
C GLN A 343 1.15 5.16 18.27
N LYS A 344 1.84 5.91 17.39
CA LYS A 344 2.96 6.77 17.78
C LYS A 344 2.52 7.81 18.80
N ILE A 345 1.37 8.46 18.56
CA ILE A 345 0.78 9.42 19.50
C ILE A 345 0.46 8.75 20.83
N ALA A 346 -0.13 7.55 20.81
CA ALA A 346 -0.42 6.80 22.03
C ALA A 346 0.84 6.39 22.82
N LEU A 347 1.99 6.28 22.14
CA LEU A 347 3.31 6.02 22.72
C LEU A 347 4.07 7.30 23.13
N GLY A 348 3.48 8.49 22.93
CA GLY A 348 4.13 9.77 23.20
C GLY A 348 5.20 10.17 22.17
N GLU A 349 5.20 9.54 21.00
CA GLU A 349 6.17 9.78 19.94
C GLU A 349 5.65 10.74 18.88
N THR A 350 6.57 11.37 18.15
CA THR A 350 6.20 12.25 17.03
C THR A 350 5.54 11.46 15.89
N PRO A 351 4.39 11.90 15.37
CA PRO A 351 3.74 11.35 14.18
C PRO A 351 4.52 11.65 12.89
N ILE A 352 4.38 10.78 11.90
CA ILE A 352 5.05 10.82 10.60
C ILE A 352 4.37 11.84 9.68
N LEU A 353 3.03 11.84 9.63
CA LEU A 353 2.28 12.75 8.77
C LEU A 353 2.18 14.13 9.39
N THR A 354 2.36 15.17 8.57
CA THR A 354 2.09 16.55 9.01
C THR A 354 0.60 16.76 9.27
N GLU A 355 0.23 17.74 10.10
CA GLU A 355 -1.17 18.01 10.47
C GLU A 355 -2.09 18.18 9.25
N ASN A 356 -1.61 18.88 8.22
CA ASN A 356 -2.34 19.07 6.97
C ASN A 356 -2.59 17.76 6.22
N GLN A 357 -1.67 16.80 6.29
CA GLN A 357 -1.84 15.49 5.65
C GLN A 357 -2.83 14.60 6.40
N ARG A 358 -2.99 14.78 7.72
CA ARG A 358 -4.00 14.09 8.52
C ARG A 358 -5.42 14.61 8.27
N LYS A 359 -5.57 15.91 7.97
CA LYS A 359 -6.89 16.54 7.73
C LYS A 359 -7.46 16.28 6.33
N VAL A 360 -6.62 16.10 5.31
CA VAL A 360 -7.05 15.86 3.92
C VAL A 360 -7.51 14.40 3.76
N GLY A 361 -8.73 14.11 4.20
CA GLY A 361 -9.30 12.76 4.20
C GLY A 361 -10.54 12.59 5.09
N LEU A 362 -10.82 13.56 5.96
CA LEU A 362 -12.14 13.68 6.59
C LEU A 362 -13.13 14.15 5.53
N ASP A 363 -13.69 13.21 4.77
CA ASP A 363 -15.03 13.41 4.28
C ASP A 363 -15.89 13.62 5.54
N LYS A 364 -16.45 14.83 5.73
CA LYS A 364 -17.23 15.20 6.92
C LYS A 364 -18.50 14.34 7.13
N GLY A 365 -18.72 13.31 6.30
CA GLY A 365 -19.80 12.35 6.38
C GLY A 365 -19.44 11.00 6.99
N VAL A 366 -18.18 10.75 7.39
CA VAL A 366 -17.82 9.57 8.19
C VAL A 366 -17.28 10.05 9.52
N GLU A 367 -18.18 10.47 10.41
CA GLU A 367 -17.87 10.36 11.83
C GLU A 367 -17.48 8.90 12.06
N ALA A 368 -16.21 8.68 12.39
CA ALA A 368 -15.78 7.43 12.98
C ALA A 368 -16.54 7.32 14.31
N ALA A 369 -17.75 6.76 14.26
CA ALA A 369 -18.29 6.05 15.39
C ALA A 369 -17.12 5.18 15.87
N LYS A 370 -16.70 5.38 17.14
CA LYS A 370 -15.89 4.38 17.84
C LYS A 370 -16.74 3.12 17.85
N LYS A 371 -16.74 2.38 16.75
CA LYS A 371 -17.17 1.00 16.73
C LYS A 371 -16.14 0.34 17.63
N GLU A 372 -16.56 -0.02 18.84
CA GLU A 372 -15.93 -1.11 19.55
C GLU A 372 -15.69 -2.20 18.50
N TRP A 373 -14.42 -2.49 18.26
CA TRP A 373 -14.07 -3.61 17.42
C TRP A 373 -14.47 -4.86 18.21
N GLN A 374 -15.72 -5.26 18.06
CA GLN A 374 -16.08 -6.64 18.31
C GLN A 374 -15.38 -7.41 17.19
N GLN A 375 -14.62 -8.44 17.58
CA GLN A 375 -14.13 -9.46 16.65
C GLN A 375 -15.23 -9.69 15.61
N PRO A 376 -14.93 -9.84 14.30
CA PRO A 376 -15.92 -10.42 13.42
C PRO A 376 -16.40 -11.71 14.11
N HIS A 377 -17.60 -11.66 14.67
CA HIS A 377 -18.41 -12.83 14.90
C HIS A 377 -18.76 -13.30 13.49
N ASP A 378 -17.76 -13.79 12.75
CA ASP A 378 -18.03 -14.65 11.63
C ASP A 378 -18.72 -15.85 12.27
N ILE A 379 -20.04 -15.81 12.17
CA ILE A 379 -20.98 -16.77 12.75
C ILE A 379 -20.53 -18.20 12.40
N ALA A 380 -19.88 -18.36 11.24
CA ALA A 380 -19.31 -19.61 10.74
C ALA A 380 -17.95 -20.02 11.35
N LEU A 381 -17.04 -19.12 11.74
CA LEU A 381 -15.76 -19.49 12.36
C LEU A 381 -15.91 -19.86 13.84
N SER A 382 -16.99 -19.40 14.49
CA SER A 382 -17.43 -19.86 15.81
C SER A 382 -18.41 -21.03 15.74
N ALA A 383 -18.87 -21.41 14.55
CA ALA A 383 -19.81 -22.52 14.38
C ALA A 383 -19.13 -23.84 14.73
N LYS A 384 -19.70 -24.54 15.71
CA LYS A 384 -19.43 -25.96 15.92
C LYS A 384 -20.36 -26.73 15.00
N PHE A 385 -19.79 -27.30 13.94
CA PHE A 385 -20.52 -28.20 13.04
C PHE A 385 -20.72 -29.55 13.75
N ASP A 386 -21.90 -30.13 13.64
CA ASP A 386 -22.21 -31.44 14.22
C ASP A 386 -21.43 -32.54 13.49
N SER A 387 -21.28 -32.36 12.17
CA SER A 387 -20.44 -33.20 11.33
C SER A 387 -19.85 -32.38 10.19
N ALA A 388 -18.66 -32.77 9.73
CA ALA A 388 -18.00 -32.15 8.60
C ALA A 388 -17.06 -33.16 7.93
N SER A 389 -16.99 -33.16 6.60
CA SER A 389 -15.97 -33.93 5.88
C SER A 389 -15.64 -33.33 4.52
N ILE A 390 -14.37 -33.45 4.14
CA ILE A 390 -13.89 -33.23 2.78
C ILE A 390 -13.64 -34.60 2.16
N TYR A 391 -14.12 -34.80 0.94
CA TYR A 391 -13.95 -36.06 0.22
C TYR A 391 -13.70 -35.84 -1.27
N LYS A 392 -13.04 -36.82 -1.89
CA LYS A 392 -12.76 -36.86 -3.32
C LYS A 392 -13.98 -37.40 -4.06
N ARG A 393 -14.36 -36.73 -5.16
CA ARG A 393 -15.49 -37.09 -6.01
C ARG A 393 -15.03 -38.03 -7.14
N MET A 394 -15.97 -38.76 -7.73
CA MET A 394 -15.69 -39.70 -8.83
C MET A 394 -15.11 -39.02 -10.09
N ASP A 395 -15.38 -37.72 -10.29
CA ASP A 395 -14.83 -36.90 -11.37
C ASP A 395 -13.38 -36.41 -11.10
N GLY A 396 -12.76 -36.86 -10.01
CA GLY A 396 -11.44 -36.41 -9.58
C GLY A 396 -11.41 -35.01 -8.96
N GLY A 397 -12.57 -34.36 -8.79
CA GLY A 397 -12.75 -33.15 -8.00
C GLY A 397 -12.87 -33.44 -6.50
N TYR A 398 -13.03 -32.40 -5.68
CA TYR A 398 -13.25 -32.54 -4.23
C TYR A 398 -14.49 -31.75 -3.83
N ALA A 399 -15.15 -32.21 -2.78
CA ALA A 399 -16.26 -31.50 -2.16
C ALA A 399 -16.16 -31.53 -0.63
N VAL A 400 -16.90 -30.63 -0.01
CA VAL A 400 -17.14 -30.59 1.42
C VAL A 400 -18.63 -30.78 1.70
N ARG A 401 -18.93 -31.48 2.78
CA ARG A 401 -20.28 -31.58 3.35
C ARG A 401 -20.23 -31.30 4.84
N ALA A 402 -21.33 -30.79 5.40
CA ALA A 402 -21.44 -30.58 6.82
C ALA A 402 -22.88 -30.56 7.31
N THR A 403 -23.02 -30.80 8.61
CA THR A 403 -24.27 -30.64 9.35
C THR A 403 -24.07 -29.57 10.41
N PHE A 404 -25.05 -28.70 10.58
CA PHE A 404 -25.00 -27.63 11.58
C PHE A 404 -26.34 -27.47 12.29
N GLU A 405 -26.30 -27.56 13.61
CA GLU A 405 -27.47 -27.49 14.49
C GLU A 405 -28.60 -28.44 14.08
N GLY A 406 -28.24 -29.65 13.63
CA GLY A 406 -29.15 -30.71 13.20
C GLY A 406 -29.62 -30.63 11.74
N GLN A 407 -29.18 -29.62 10.97
CA GLN A 407 -29.54 -29.45 9.57
C GLN A 407 -28.40 -29.86 8.63
N ASP A 408 -28.68 -30.66 7.61
CA ASP A 408 -27.72 -30.99 6.54
C ASP A 408 -27.56 -29.77 5.62
N LEU A 409 -26.35 -29.24 5.53
CA LEU A 409 -26.04 -28.07 4.70
C LEU A 409 -25.78 -28.46 3.23
N GLY A 410 -25.81 -29.76 2.94
CA GLY A 410 -25.60 -30.31 1.60
C GLY A 410 -24.11 -30.41 1.24
N VAL A 411 -23.86 -30.51 -0.06
CA VAL A 411 -22.52 -30.74 -0.62
C VAL A 411 -22.12 -29.54 -1.47
N LYS A 412 -20.93 -28.98 -1.21
CA LYS A 412 -20.37 -27.90 -2.03
C LYS A 412 -19.01 -28.28 -2.61
N PRO A 413 -18.75 -28.00 -3.90
CA PRO A 413 -17.45 -28.27 -4.50
C PRO A 413 -16.37 -27.38 -3.86
N ILE A 414 -15.19 -27.93 -3.70
CA ILE A 414 -13.98 -27.22 -3.27
C ILE A 414 -12.88 -27.33 -4.33
N SER A 415 -11.89 -26.44 -4.27
CA SER A 415 -10.81 -26.49 -5.27
C SER A 415 -10.01 -27.79 -5.15
N LYS A 416 -9.50 -28.28 -6.28
CA LYS A 416 -8.65 -29.49 -6.32
C LYS A 416 -7.41 -29.35 -5.44
N ILE A 417 -6.83 -28.14 -5.39
CA ILE A 417 -5.69 -27.80 -4.52
C ILE A 417 -6.06 -27.94 -3.04
N THR A 418 -7.22 -27.41 -2.62
CA THR A 418 -7.70 -27.52 -1.23
C THR A 418 -7.94 -28.97 -0.84
N GLY A 419 -8.53 -29.77 -1.73
CA GLY A 419 -8.81 -31.18 -1.48
C GLY A 419 -7.54 -32.05 -1.37
N ILE A 420 -6.62 -31.90 -2.31
CA ILE A 420 -5.32 -32.61 -2.28
C ILE A 420 -4.55 -32.26 -1.01
N ARG A 421 -4.51 -30.97 -0.63
CA ARG A 421 -3.83 -30.52 0.58
C ARG A 421 -4.44 -31.14 1.84
N TYR A 422 -5.77 -31.22 1.93
CA TYR A 422 -6.45 -31.87 3.05
C TYR A 422 -6.13 -33.38 3.12
N GLU A 423 -6.12 -34.06 1.98
CA GLU A 423 -5.83 -35.49 1.88
C GLU A 423 -4.38 -35.81 2.33
N MET A 424 -3.42 -35.00 1.92
CA MET A 424 -1.99 -35.16 2.25
C MET A 424 -1.62 -34.80 3.69
N MET A 425 -2.51 -34.13 4.44
CA MET A 425 -2.23 -33.76 5.83
C MET A 425 -2.28 -34.97 6.78
N PRO A 426 -1.35 -35.07 7.75
CA PRO A 426 -1.45 -36.04 8.83
C PRO A 426 -2.66 -35.71 9.73
N THR A 427 -3.28 -36.73 10.31
CA THR A 427 -4.39 -36.55 11.26
C THR A 427 -3.92 -35.77 12.48
N GLY A 428 -4.71 -34.80 12.93
CA GLY A 428 -4.41 -33.97 14.09
C GLY A 428 -5.01 -32.57 13.98
N ALA A 429 -4.76 -31.74 14.99
CA ALA A 429 -5.39 -30.44 15.17
C ALA A 429 -5.33 -29.52 13.95
N LEU A 430 -4.25 -29.59 13.16
CA LEU A 430 -4.09 -28.79 11.93
C LEU A 430 -5.02 -29.24 10.80
N LYS A 431 -5.20 -30.56 10.63
CA LYS A 431 -6.12 -31.14 9.65
C LYS A 431 -7.57 -30.86 10.04
N ASP A 432 -7.88 -30.94 11.33
CA ASP A 432 -9.19 -30.61 11.87
C ASP A 432 -9.51 -29.12 11.71
N GLN A 433 -8.53 -28.25 11.95
CA GLN A 433 -8.68 -26.82 11.74
C GLN A 433 -8.88 -26.50 10.25
N MET A 434 -8.16 -27.17 9.33
CA MET A 434 -8.35 -26.97 7.89
C MET A 434 -9.74 -27.44 7.42
N LEU A 435 -10.24 -28.56 7.95
CA LEU A 435 -11.60 -29.02 7.71
C LEU A 435 -12.61 -27.98 8.18
N HIS A 436 -12.49 -27.55 9.45
CA HIS A 436 -13.35 -26.55 10.06
C HIS A 436 -13.37 -25.25 9.26
N ASP A 437 -12.21 -24.68 8.94
CA ASP A 437 -12.07 -23.48 8.12
C ASP A 437 -12.72 -23.63 6.74
N THR A 438 -12.56 -24.79 6.10
CA THR A 438 -13.11 -25.05 4.76
C THR A 438 -14.63 -25.12 4.79
N VAL A 439 -15.18 -25.81 5.79
CA VAL A 439 -16.62 -25.95 6.01
C VAL A 439 -17.24 -24.60 6.35
N ALA A 440 -16.66 -23.89 7.32
CA ALA A 440 -17.10 -22.57 7.76
C ALA A 440 -17.21 -21.59 6.58
N ARG A 441 -16.20 -21.55 5.71
CA ARG A 441 -16.22 -20.68 4.52
C ARG A 441 -17.25 -21.10 3.49
N LYS A 442 -17.45 -22.41 3.30
CA LYS A 442 -18.34 -22.93 2.25
C LYS A 442 -19.81 -22.77 2.61
N PHE A 443 -20.15 -22.84 3.89
CA PHE A 443 -21.53 -22.77 4.37
C PHE A 443 -21.85 -21.52 5.20
N VAL A 444 -21.09 -20.43 5.01
CA VAL A 444 -21.27 -19.19 5.78
C VAL A 444 -22.68 -18.59 5.64
N GLY A 445 -23.28 -18.68 4.45
CA GLY A 445 -24.63 -18.20 4.19
C GLY A 445 -25.68 -19.03 4.93
N GLU A 446 -25.61 -20.35 4.81
CA GLU A 446 -26.56 -21.28 5.43
C GLU A 446 -26.48 -21.23 6.96
N VAL A 447 -25.27 -21.19 7.52
CA VAL A 447 -25.07 -21.05 8.98
C VAL A 447 -25.69 -19.75 9.50
N ARG A 448 -25.59 -18.67 8.72
CA ARG A 448 -26.19 -17.38 9.07
C ARG A 448 -27.72 -17.45 9.02
N GLU A 449 -28.29 -17.99 7.95
CA GLU A 449 -29.74 -18.15 7.80
C GLU A 449 -30.35 -18.99 8.93
N ILE A 450 -29.72 -20.12 9.28
CA ILE A 450 -30.20 -21.00 10.36
C ILE A 450 -30.24 -20.27 11.71
N ARG A 451 -29.20 -19.49 12.04
CA ARG A 451 -29.16 -18.75 13.30
C ARG A 451 -30.13 -17.57 13.31
N GLU A 452 -30.28 -16.85 12.19
CA GLU A 452 -31.25 -15.75 12.05
C GLU A 452 -32.69 -16.27 12.20
N GLN A 453 -33.03 -17.41 11.58
CA GLN A 453 -34.34 -18.07 11.74
C GLN A 453 -34.60 -18.49 13.19
N LYS A 454 -33.59 -19.04 13.88
CA LYS A 454 -33.73 -19.39 15.30
C LYS A 454 -33.95 -18.18 16.20
N GLN A 455 -33.29 -17.06 15.90
CA GLN A 455 -33.44 -15.84 16.67
C GLN A 455 -34.84 -15.22 16.48
N GLN A 456 -35.32 -15.13 15.23
CA GLN A 456 -36.70 -14.71 14.93
C GLN A 456 -37.73 -15.66 15.56
N ASN A 457 -37.49 -16.97 15.55
CA ASN A 457 -38.39 -17.94 16.19
C ASN A 457 -38.38 -17.86 17.72
N LYS A 458 -37.28 -17.42 18.35
CA LYS A 458 -37.23 -17.13 19.79
C LYS A 458 -37.96 -15.83 20.13
N GLU A 459 -37.80 -14.79 19.33
CA GLU A 459 -38.50 -13.51 19.50
C GLU A 459 -40.02 -13.66 19.31
N ASN A 460 -40.45 -14.40 18.29
CA ASN A 460 -41.87 -14.71 18.06
C ASN A 460 -42.49 -15.62 19.14
N LYS A 461 -41.69 -16.44 19.84
CA LYS A 461 -42.13 -17.21 21.02
C LYS A 461 -42.16 -16.38 22.30
N GLY A 462 -41.31 -15.35 22.42
CA GLY A 462 -41.28 -14.42 23.55
C GLY A 462 -42.41 -13.38 23.55
N LEU A 463 -43.07 -13.17 22.40
CA LEU A 463 -44.26 -12.31 22.24
C LEU A 463 -45.60 -13.04 22.52
N LYS A 464 -45.55 -14.31 22.89
CA LYS A 464 -46.69 -15.05 23.47
C LYS A 464 -46.42 -15.34 24.94
N LEU A 465 -46.54 -14.32 25.78
CA LEU A 465 -46.92 -14.40 27.20
C LEU A 465 -47.33 -13.02 27.69
#